data_AF-A0A0C3LBF8-F1
#
_entry.id   AF-A0A0C3LBF8-F1
#
_cell.length_a   1.000
_cell.length_b   1.000
_cell.length_c   1.000
_cell.angle_alpha   90.00
_cell.angle_beta   90.00
_cell.angle_gamma   90.00
#
_symmetry.space_group_name_H-M   'P 1'
#
loop_
_entity.id
_entity.type
_entity.pdbx_description
1 polymer ?
#
loop_
_entity_poly.entity_id
_entity_poly.type
_entity_poly.pdbx_seq_one_letter_code
_entity_poly.pdbx_strand_id
1 'polypeptide(L)'
;MSSAAFSTDDFFVPSSPISTAPISPVEQSPLWPPPIPTHQSKKQNRFLIEEVEDSDDQEPVSLTYAWVQLEGITATDMDGFLEVADTRIISGSPSYTLRRWAGAISVAEFLHFETIRTYAVEQLENALDRTDPISAIEFAKEYPNRTWLLQSLARLCLRSQPLSLPEALRISTPFAIAVAAIREEINAQRIGTV
;
A
#
# COMPACT_ATOMS: atom_id res chain seq x y z
N MET A 1 -3.31 -52.58 28.41
CA MET A 1 -2.80 -53.56 27.44
C MET A 1 -3.99 -54.35 26.94
N SER A 2 -4.46 -54.08 25.73
CA SER A 2 -5.28 -55.04 24.98
C SER A 2 -5.12 -54.72 23.50
N SER A 3 -4.80 -55.76 22.75
CA SER A 3 -4.32 -55.80 21.38
C SER A 3 -5.35 -56.56 20.55
N ALA A 4 -5.72 -56.03 19.39
CA ALA A 4 -6.30 -56.77 18.26
C ALA A 4 -6.23 -55.83 17.05
N ALA A 5 -5.24 -55.99 16.18
CA ALA A 5 -5.26 -56.85 14.98
C ALA A 5 -5.93 -56.13 13.78
N PHE A 6 -5.06 -55.52 12.99
CA PHE A 6 -5.30 -54.92 11.68
C PHE A 6 -5.48 -56.05 10.65
N SER A 7 -6.69 -56.21 10.11
CA SER A 7 -6.98 -57.16 9.04
C SER A 7 -6.76 -56.47 7.70
N THR A 8 -5.80 -56.98 6.93
CA THR A 8 -5.44 -56.51 5.59
C THR A 8 -6.03 -57.52 4.62
N ASP A 9 -7.21 -57.23 4.06
CA ASP A 9 -7.77 -57.95 2.92
C ASP A 9 -8.93 -57.12 2.38
N ASP A 10 -8.68 -56.36 1.31
CA ASP A 10 -9.61 -56.13 0.20
C ASP A 10 -8.94 -55.21 -0.83
N PHE A 11 -7.89 -55.74 -1.44
CA PHE A 11 -7.44 -55.31 -2.76
C PHE A 11 -8.38 -55.91 -3.80
N PHE A 12 -9.36 -55.15 -4.30
CA PHE A 12 -9.91 -55.43 -5.63
C PHE A 12 -10.47 -54.16 -6.28
N VAL A 13 -9.73 -53.67 -7.27
CA VAL A 13 -10.12 -52.60 -8.19
C VAL A 13 -10.94 -53.25 -9.32
N PRO A 14 -12.20 -52.85 -9.57
CA PRO A 14 -12.88 -53.24 -10.79
C PRO A 14 -12.48 -52.29 -11.93
N SER A 15 -11.60 -52.78 -12.81
CA SER A 15 -11.23 -52.18 -14.08
C SER A 15 -12.45 -52.02 -14.99
N SER A 16 -12.74 -50.79 -15.40
CA SER A 16 -13.76 -50.50 -16.42
C SER A 16 -13.21 -50.75 -17.85
N PRO A 17 -14.06 -51.19 -18.80
CA PRO A 17 -13.63 -51.63 -20.12
C PRO A 17 -13.21 -50.46 -21.03
N ILE A 18 -12.16 -50.72 -21.82
CA ILE A 18 -11.61 -49.83 -22.84
C ILE A 18 -12.56 -49.78 -24.04
N SER A 19 -13.14 -48.60 -24.28
CA SER A 19 -13.95 -48.30 -25.46
C SER A 19 -13.05 -47.91 -26.64
N THR A 20 -12.85 -48.85 -27.56
CA THR A 20 -12.15 -48.64 -28.84
C THR A 20 -13.04 -47.85 -29.80
N ALA A 21 -12.72 -46.57 -30.03
CA ALA A 21 -13.25 -45.78 -31.13
C ALA A 21 -12.19 -45.63 -32.23
N PRO A 22 -12.59 -45.61 -33.52
CA PRO A 22 -11.67 -45.61 -34.65
C PRO A 22 -10.90 -44.28 -34.79
N ILE A 23 -9.60 -44.42 -35.05
CA ILE A 23 -8.61 -43.35 -35.19
C ILE A 23 -8.90 -42.59 -36.49
N SER A 24 -9.28 -41.31 -36.37
CA SER A 24 -9.39 -40.38 -37.50
C SER A 24 -8.02 -39.72 -37.80
N PRO A 25 -7.76 -39.27 -39.05
CA PRO A 25 -6.42 -38.86 -39.48
C PRO A 25 -5.94 -37.60 -38.76
N VAL A 26 -4.63 -37.59 -38.46
CA VAL A 26 -3.88 -36.50 -37.84
C VAL A 26 -3.96 -35.23 -38.69
N GLU A 27 -4.77 -34.27 -38.25
CA GLU A 27 -4.71 -32.88 -38.71
C GLU A 27 -3.73 -32.14 -37.79
N GLN A 28 -2.55 -31.80 -38.32
CA GLN A 28 -1.46 -31.14 -37.61
C GLN A 28 -1.93 -29.77 -37.09
N SER A 29 -2.20 -29.70 -35.79
CA SER A 29 -2.44 -28.43 -35.11
C SER A 29 -1.14 -27.63 -35.02
N PRO A 30 -1.13 -26.33 -35.38
CA PRO A 30 0.07 -25.51 -35.31
C PRO A 30 0.53 -25.35 -33.86
N LEU A 31 1.84 -25.56 -33.65
CA LEU A 31 2.51 -25.46 -32.36
C LEU A 31 2.28 -24.06 -31.76
N TRP A 32 1.51 -24.02 -30.67
CA TRP A 32 1.40 -22.87 -29.78
C TRP A 32 2.24 -23.15 -28.52
N PRO A 33 2.97 -22.16 -27.95
CA PRO A 33 3.00 -20.74 -28.29
C PRO A 33 4.11 -20.35 -29.29
N PRO A 34 3.99 -19.21 -29.99
CA PRO A 34 5.05 -18.67 -30.84
C PRO A 34 6.28 -18.26 -30.01
N PRO A 35 7.49 -18.22 -30.60
CA PRO A 35 8.68 -17.73 -29.92
C PRO A 35 8.48 -16.28 -29.48
N ILE A 36 8.76 -16.02 -28.21
CA ILE A 36 8.70 -14.69 -27.59
C ILE A 36 9.68 -13.78 -28.34
N PRO A 37 9.24 -12.67 -28.96
CA PRO A 37 10.16 -11.64 -29.39
C PRO A 37 10.79 -11.04 -28.13
N THR A 38 12.11 -11.19 -27.97
CA THR A 38 12.90 -10.46 -26.98
C THR A 38 12.88 -8.97 -27.31
N HIS A 39 11.78 -8.30 -26.99
CA HIS A 39 11.73 -6.85 -26.96
C HIS A 39 12.10 -6.41 -25.54
N GLN A 40 13.39 -6.18 -25.29
CA GLN A 40 13.81 -5.32 -24.19
C GLN A 40 13.30 -3.91 -24.46
N SER A 41 12.02 -3.67 -24.17
CA SER A 41 11.51 -2.32 -23.98
C SER A 41 12.00 -1.84 -22.63
N LYS A 42 13.24 -1.35 -22.57
CA LYS A 42 13.55 -0.24 -21.67
C LYS A 42 12.60 0.89 -22.09
N LYS A 43 11.42 0.95 -21.48
CA LYS A 43 10.55 2.13 -21.55
C LYS A 43 11.25 3.24 -20.76
N GLN A 44 12.25 3.82 -21.38
CA GLN A 44 12.67 5.19 -21.09
C GLN A 44 11.46 6.04 -21.48
N ASN A 45 10.72 6.55 -20.51
CA ASN A 45 9.64 7.50 -20.76
C ASN A 45 10.26 8.83 -21.22
N ARG A 46 10.53 8.91 -22.52
CA ARG A 46 10.98 10.11 -23.22
C ARG A 46 9.74 10.89 -23.61
N PHE A 47 9.30 11.82 -22.76
CA PHE A 47 8.35 12.85 -23.18
C PHE A 47 9.06 13.76 -24.19
N LEU A 48 8.69 13.63 -25.46
CA LEU A 48 9.10 14.55 -26.53
C LEU A 48 8.19 15.77 -26.43
N ILE A 49 8.75 16.91 -26.01
CA ILE A 49 8.16 18.20 -26.34
C ILE A 49 8.68 18.52 -27.75
N GLU A 50 7.78 18.47 -28.73
CA GLU A 50 8.07 18.87 -30.11
C GLU A 50 7.88 20.39 -30.16
N GLU A 51 8.94 21.14 -29.91
CA GLU A 51 8.97 22.56 -30.23
C GLU A 51 9.30 22.68 -31.72
N VAL A 52 8.28 23.03 -32.49
CA VAL A 52 8.44 23.58 -33.83
C VAL A 52 8.95 24.99 -33.64
N GLU A 53 10.16 25.29 -34.09
CA GLU A 53 10.50 26.65 -34.51
C GLU A 53 11.63 26.69 -35.54
N ASP A 54 11.26 27.21 -36.71
CA ASP A 54 12.15 27.76 -37.73
C ASP A 54 13.03 28.85 -37.09
N SER A 55 14.35 28.74 -37.22
CA SER A 55 15.23 29.77 -37.83
C SER A 55 16.71 29.45 -37.56
N ASP A 56 17.47 29.49 -38.66
CA ASP A 56 18.89 29.18 -38.75
C ASP A 56 19.78 30.10 -37.89
N ASP A 57 20.93 29.56 -37.47
CA ASP A 57 22.14 30.24 -36.98
C ASP A 57 22.28 30.59 -35.47
N GLN A 58 21.76 29.76 -34.56
CA GLN A 58 22.20 29.78 -33.16
C GLN A 58 22.93 28.47 -32.80
N GLU A 59 24.19 28.56 -32.35
CA GLU A 59 24.89 27.40 -31.76
C GLU A 59 23.98 26.72 -30.74
N PRO A 60 23.90 25.36 -30.72
CA PRO A 60 22.96 24.66 -29.88
C PRO A 60 23.27 25.05 -28.43
N VAL A 61 22.33 25.78 -27.81
CA VAL A 61 22.36 26.05 -26.37
C VAL A 61 22.44 24.68 -25.72
N SER A 62 23.63 24.31 -25.26
CA SER A 62 23.84 23.09 -24.50
C SER A 62 23.06 23.29 -23.21
N LEU A 63 21.79 22.88 -23.24
CA LEU A 63 20.98 22.69 -22.05
C LEU A 63 21.75 21.68 -21.23
N THR A 64 22.60 22.20 -20.35
CA THR A 64 23.36 21.40 -19.42
C THR A 64 22.31 20.93 -18.43
N TYR A 65 21.64 19.83 -18.78
CA TYR A 65 20.59 19.25 -17.97
C TYR A 65 21.24 18.85 -16.65
N ALA A 66 21.12 19.74 -15.66
CA ALA A 66 21.56 19.49 -14.31
C ALA A 66 20.62 18.43 -13.74
N TRP A 67 21.06 17.19 -13.75
CA TRP A 67 20.35 16.11 -13.09
C TRP A 67 20.45 16.36 -11.58
N VAL A 68 19.31 16.37 -10.91
CA VAL A 68 19.25 16.44 -9.45
C VAL A 68 18.93 15.05 -8.95
N GLN A 69 19.89 14.41 -8.30
CA GLN A 69 19.69 13.13 -7.65
C GLN A 69 19.13 13.36 -6.24
N LEU A 70 17.93 12.88 -5.99
CA LEU A 70 17.29 12.91 -4.68
C LEU A 70 17.58 11.59 -3.98
N GLU A 71 18.52 11.58 -3.04
CA GLU A 71 18.80 10.39 -2.23
C GLU A 71 17.75 10.24 -1.11
N GLY A 72 17.28 9.00 -0.89
CA GLY A 72 16.32 8.69 0.18
C GLY A 72 14.84 8.90 -0.19
N ILE A 73 14.53 9.33 -1.40
CA ILE A 73 13.16 9.45 -1.92
C ILE A 73 12.90 8.34 -2.92
N THR A 74 11.81 7.58 -2.75
CA THR A 74 11.40 6.60 -3.75
C THR A 74 10.64 7.28 -4.89
N ALA A 75 10.67 6.68 -6.09
CA ALA A 75 9.90 7.19 -7.23
C ALA A 75 8.39 7.31 -6.89
N THR A 76 7.86 6.38 -6.09
CA THR A 76 6.47 6.42 -5.64
C THR A 76 6.14 7.59 -4.72
N ASP A 77 7.10 8.01 -3.88
CA ASP A 77 6.92 9.17 -3.01
C ASP A 77 6.93 10.46 -3.84
N MET A 78 7.84 10.54 -4.82
CA MET A 78 7.92 11.66 -5.76
C MET A 78 6.65 11.77 -6.61
N ASP A 79 6.13 10.65 -7.13
CA ASP A 79 4.86 10.61 -7.85
C ASP A 79 3.70 11.09 -6.97
N GLY A 80 3.69 10.71 -5.69
CA GLY A 80 2.72 11.22 -4.72
C GLY A 80 2.83 12.72 -4.51
N PHE A 81 4.05 13.24 -4.39
CA PHE A 81 4.29 14.67 -4.25
C PHE A 81 3.85 15.48 -5.47
N LEU A 82 4.24 15.05 -6.68
CA LEU A 82 3.88 15.74 -7.92
C LEU A 82 2.36 15.77 -8.12
N GLU A 83 1.69 14.66 -7.82
CA GLU A 83 0.24 14.58 -7.85
C GLU A 83 -0.43 15.53 -6.83
N VAL A 84 0.11 15.67 -5.62
CA VAL A 84 -0.38 16.65 -4.63
C VAL A 84 -0.12 18.09 -5.10
N ALA A 85 1.02 18.35 -5.73
CA ALA A 85 1.36 19.65 -6.27
C ALA A 85 0.41 20.03 -7.43
N ASP A 86 0.13 19.10 -8.33
CA ASP A 86 -0.74 19.28 -9.50
C ASP A 86 -2.22 19.39 -9.12
N THR A 87 -2.70 18.60 -8.16
CA THR A 87 -4.11 18.65 -7.71
C THR A 87 -4.48 19.97 -7.06
N ARG A 88 -3.51 20.66 -6.45
CA ARG A 88 -3.69 22.04 -5.98
C ARG A 88 -3.93 23.03 -7.13
N ILE A 89 -3.43 22.72 -8.33
CA ILE A 89 -3.46 23.59 -9.51
C ILE A 89 -4.66 23.28 -10.42
N ILE A 90 -5.03 22.00 -10.62
CA ILE A 90 -5.91 21.58 -11.73
C ILE A 90 -7.29 21.05 -11.29
N SER A 91 -7.61 21.04 -10.00
CA SER A 91 -8.91 20.65 -9.41
C SER A 91 -9.15 19.14 -9.22
N GLY A 92 -9.60 18.81 -8.01
CA GLY A 92 -10.02 17.47 -7.60
C GLY A 92 -9.31 17.04 -6.33
N SER A 93 -10.06 16.79 -5.25
CA SER A 93 -9.52 16.17 -4.04
C SER A 93 -9.13 14.73 -4.37
N PRO A 94 -7.83 14.40 -4.36
CA PRO A 94 -7.45 13.06 -4.73
C PRO A 94 -7.76 12.06 -3.61
N SER A 95 -8.43 10.97 -3.96
CA SER A 95 -8.60 9.83 -3.07
C SER A 95 -7.29 9.03 -3.00
N TYR A 96 -6.29 9.56 -2.28
CA TYR A 96 -5.01 8.87 -2.09
C TYR A 96 -5.01 7.94 -0.88
N THR A 97 -4.16 6.92 -0.95
CA THR A 97 -3.86 6.04 0.18
C THR A 97 -3.02 6.78 1.22
N LEU A 98 -3.12 6.35 2.49
CA LEU A 98 -2.33 6.93 3.59
C LEU A 98 -0.82 6.95 3.30
N ARG A 99 -0.30 5.87 2.69
CA ARG A 99 1.10 5.75 2.28
C ARG A 99 1.51 6.81 1.27
N ARG A 100 0.64 7.13 0.30
CA ARG A 100 0.94 8.12 -0.73
C ARG A 100 0.99 9.53 -0.16
N TRP A 101 0.11 9.85 0.79
CA TRP A 101 0.19 11.10 1.55
C TRP A 101 1.48 11.19 2.38
N ALA A 102 1.87 10.13 3.07
CA ALA A 102 3.13 10.12 3.84
C ALA A 102 4.38 10.26 2.94
N GLY A 103 4.37 9.67 1.74
CA GLY A 103 5.40 9.88 0.73
C GLY A 103 5.46 11.33 0.28
N ALA A 104 4.31 11.93 -0.04
CA ALA A 104 4.22 13.34 -0.42
C ALA A 104 4.74 14.29 0.68
N ILE A 105 4.45 13.99 1.96
CA ILE A 105 4.97 14.75 3.11
C ILE A 105 6.49 14.64 3.17
N SER A 106 7.04 13.42 3.06
CA SER A 106 8.49 13.19 3.11
C SER A 106 9.23 13.96 2.02
N VAL A 107 8.70 13.97 0.80
CA VAL A 107 9.28 14.71 -0.33
C VAL A 107 9.11 16.21 -0.16
N ALA A 108 7.95 16.69 0.31
CA ALA A 108 7.75 18.11 0.58
C ALA A 108 8.68 18.63 1.69
N GLU A 109 8.97 17.80 2.69
CA GLU A 109 9.93 18.11 3.75
C GLU A 109 11.36 18.17 3.21
N PHE A 110 11.75 17.17 2.40
CA PHE A 110 13.06 17.11 1.76
C PHE A 110 13.32 18.30 0.82
N LEU A 111 12.31 18.71 0.06
CA LEU A 111 12.38 19.84 -0.88
C LEU A 111 12.06 21.20 -0.21
N HIS A 112 11.75 21.22 1.08
CA HIS A 112 11.36 22.41 1.84
C HIS A 112 10.11 23.16 1.31
N PHE A 113 9.17 22.44 0.71
CA PHE A 113 7.88 22.98 0.28
C PHE A 113 6.84 22.96 1.41
N GLU A 114 6.96 23.94 2.32
CA GLU A 114 6.13 24.04 3.52
C GLU A 114 4.62 23.99 3.22
N THR A 115 4.15 24.73 2.22
CA THR A 115 2.71 24.81 1.92
C THR A 115 2.14 23.47 1.43
N ILE A 116 2.92 22.70 0.66
CA ILE A 116 2.52 21.37 0.20
C ILE A 116 2.55 20.40 1.37
N ARG A 117 3.56 20.50 2.24
CA ARG A 117 3.66 19.69 3.45
C ARG A 117 2.43 19.89 4.35
N THR A 118 2.08 21.14 4.66
CA THR A 118 0.92 21.45 5.52
C THR A 118 -0.37 20.86 4.94
N TYR A 119 -0.61 21.07 3.64
CA TYR A 119 -1.79 20.51 2.97
C TYR A 119 -1.82 18.98 3.01
N ALA A 120 -0.69 18.33 2.70
CA ALA A 120 -0.61 16.87 2.73
C ALA A 120 -0.80 16.29 4.14
N VAL A 121 -0.28 16.96 5.18
CA VAL A 121 -0.53 16.60 6.59
C VAL A 121 -2.00 16.70 6.93
N GLU A 122 -2.67 17.81 6.59
CA GLU A 122 -4.10 18.00 6.85
C GLU A 122 -4.95 16.92 6.17
N GLN A 123 -4.64 16.57 4.91
CA GLN A 123 -5.37 15.51 4.20
C GLN A 123 -5.12 14.13 4.80
N LEU A 124 -3.89 13.85 5.24
CA LEU A 124 -3.55 12.60 5.90
C LEU A 124 -4.25 12.47 7.25
N GLU A 125 -4.28 13.52 8.07
CA GLU A 125 -4.99 13.54 9.35
C GLU A 125 -6.48 13.31 9.15
N ASN A 126 -7.10 13.98 8.18
CA ASN A 126 -8.50 13.75 7.80
C ASN A 126 -8.76 12.30 7.35
N ALA A 127 -7.82 11.68 6.64
CA ALA A 127 -7.94 10.29 6.22
C ALA A 127 -7.77 9.31 7.39
N LEU A 128 -6.85 9.59 8.32
CA LEU A 128 -6.65 8.81 9.54
C LEU A 128 -7.88 8.86 10.45
N ASP A 129 -8.54 10.01 10.56
CA ASP A 129 -9.76 10.19 11.34
C ASP A 129 -10.93 9.34 10.84
N ARG A 130 -10.98 9.05 9.54
CA ARG A 130 -11.98 8.16 8.93
C ARG A 130 -11.58 6.68 8.98
N THR A 131 -10.31 6.40 9.23
CA THR A 131 -9.78 5.05 9.31
C THR A 131 -10.06 4.44 10.69
N ASP A 132 -10.18 3.11 10.72
CA ASP A 132 -10.22 2.34 11.97
C ASP A 132 -9.01 2.67 12.88
N PRO A 133 -9.22 2.96 14.18
CA PRO A 133 -8.13 3.36 15.08
C PRO A 133 -6.98 2.36 15.17
N ILE A 134 -7.24 1.05 15.07
CA ILE A 134 -6.18 0.03 15.13
C ILE A 134 -5.29 0.11 13.90
N SER A 135 -5.91 0.20 12.73
CA SER A 135 -5.20 0.34 11.45
C SER A 135 -4.44 1.67 11.36
N ALA A 136 -4.99 2.75 11.94
CA ALA A 136 -4.31 4.04 12.07
C ALA A 136 -3.08 3.98 13.00
N ILE A 137 -3.16 3.23 14.11
CA ILE A 137 -2.01 2.99 15.01
C ILE A 137 -0.91 2.20 14.30
N GLU A 138 -1.26 1.15 13.55
CA GLU A 138 -0.28 0.39 12.77
C GLU A 138 0.44 1.27 11.76
N PHE A 139 -0.31 2.11 11.04
CA PHE A 139 0.26 3.09 10.12
C PHE A 139 1.17 4.08 10.86
N ALA A 140 0.72 4.68 11.96
CA ALA A 140 1.50 5.64 12.74
C ALA A 140 2.72 5.03 13.46
N LYS A 141 2.82 3.70 13.54
CA LYS A 141 4.04 3.01 14.00
C LYS A 141 5.08 2.87 12.89
N GLU A 142 4.63 2.77 11.64
CA GLU A 142 5.50 2.70 10.46
C GLU A 142 6.13 4.06 10.14
N TYR A 143 5.40 5.16 10.37
CA TYR A 143 5.88 6.52 10.15
C TYR A 143 6.15 7.23 11.48
N PRO A 144 7.33 7.85 11.70
CA PRO A 144 7.75 8.38 12.99
C PRO A 144 7.06 9.69 13.42
N ASN A 145 5.78 9.89 13.12
CA ASN A 145 5.00 11.01 13.62
C ASN A 145 4.28 10.64 14.92
N ARG A 146 4.77 11.17 16.04
CA ARG A 146 4.20 10.92 17.38
C ARG A 146 2.77 11.43 17.53
N THR A 147 2.39 12.48 16.82
CA THR A 147 1.06 13.10 16.92
C THR A 147 -0.03 12.14 16.43
N TRP A 148 0.18 11.52 15.26
CA TRP A 148 -0.80 10.59 14.69
C TRP A 148 -0.99 9.35 15.56
N LEU A 149 0.09 8.85 16.16
CA LEU A 149 0.05 7.72 17.08
C LEU A 149 -0.77 8.07 18.32
N LEU A 150 -0.50 9.23 18.93
CA LEU A 150 -1.22 9.68 20.13
C LEU A 150 -2.71 9.94 19.85
N GLN A 151 -3.05 10.59 18.74
CA GLN A 151 -4.43 10.82 18.33
C GLN A 151 -5.19 9.51 18.14
N SER A 152 -4.56 8.53 17.48
CA SER A 152 -5.18 7.22 17.23
C SER A 152 -5.36 6.42 18.53
N LEU A 153 -4.39 6.45 19.44
CA LEU A 153 -4.51 5.85 20.78
C LEU A 153 -5.61 6.53 21.62
N ALA A 154 -5.70 7.86 21.57
CA ALA A 154 -6.75 8.61 22.28
C ALA A 154 -8.15 8.23 21.78
N ARG A 155 -8.33 8.11 20.46
CA ARG A 155 -9.58 7.61 19.86
C ARG A 155 -9.91 6.19 20.35
N LEU A 156 -8.91 5.33 20.48
CA LEU A 156 -9.09 3.97 21.00
C LEU A 156 -9.48 3.96 22.49
N CYS A 157 -8.95 4.88 23.30
CA CYS A 157 -9.36 5.05 24.69
C CYS A 157 -10.82 5.52 24.83
N LEU A 158 -11.31 6.37 23.92
CA LEU A 158 -12.66 6.92 23.98
C LEU A 158 -13.73 6.03 23.34
N ARG A 159 -13.33 4.99 22.60
CA ARG A 159 -14.24 4.05 21.90
C ARG A 159 -15.20 3.36 22.88
N SER A 160 -16.47 3.18 22.52
CA SER A 160 -17.42 2.45 23.36
C SER A 160 -17.08 0.96 23.49
N GLN A 161 -16.62 0.33 22.41
CA GLN A 161 -16.31 -1.09 22.36
C GLN A 161 -14.99 -1.37 23.09
N PRO A 162 -14.94 -2.42 23.93
CA PRO A 162 -13.70 -2.84 24.60
C PRO A 162 -12.64 -3.27 23.56
N LEU A 163 -11.39 -3.32 24.01
CA LEU A 163 -10.30 -3.84 23.19
C LEU A 163 -10.41 -5.37 23.13
N SER A 164 -10.43 -5.93 21.92
CA SER A 164 -10.41 -7.37 21.73
C SER A 164 -8.97 -7.92 21.75
N LEU A 165 -8.81 -9.21 22.06
CA LEU A 165 -7.52 -9.89 22.01
C LEU A 165 -6.80 -9.73 20.65
N PRO A 166 -7.43 -9.95 19.47
CA PRO A 166 -6.74 -9.76 18.19
C PRO A 166 -6.30 -8.31 17.96
N GLU A 167 -7.07 -7.32 18.39
CA GLU A 167 -6.67 -5.90 18.29
C GLU A 167 -5.48 -5.57 19.21
N ALA A 168 -5.48 -6.11 20.44
CA ALA A 168 -4.39 -5.93 21.39
C ALA A 168 -3.06 -6.46 20.84
N LEU A 169 -3.10 -7.59 20.12
CA LEU A 169 -1.92 -8.15 19.47
C LEU A 169 -1.40 -7.28 18.31
N ARG A 170 -2.28 -6.61 17.56
CA ARG A 170 -1.93 -5.72 16.44
C ARG A 170 -1.22 -4.44 16.90
N ILE A 171 -1.76 -3.77 17.92
CA ILE A 171 -1.14 -2.53 18.45
C ILE A 171 0.08 -2.81 19.33
N SER A 172 0.28 -4.06 19.77
CA SER A 172 1.24 -4.58 20.75
C SER A 172 0.79 -4.48 22.22
N THR A 173 1.28 -5.43 23.02
CA THR A 173 0.88 -5.61 24.42
C THR A 173 1.10 -4.38 25.30
N PRO A 174 2.23 -3.65 25.24
CA PRO A 174 2.42 -2.46 26.08
C PRO A 174 1.37 -1.37 25.82
N PHE A 175 1.07 -1.10 24.54
CA PHE A 175 0.02 -0.13 24.18
C PHE A 175 -1.36 -0.63 24.57
N ALA A 176 -1.66 -1.92 24.41
CA ALA A 176 -2.94 -2.50 24.81
C ALA A 176 -3.20 -2.36 26.32
N ILE A 177 -2.19 -2.63 27.15
CA ILE A 177 -2.28 -2.48 28.61
C ILE A 177 -2.50 -0.99 28.98
N ALA A 178 -1.73 -0.08 28.37
CA ALA A 178 -1.87 1.35 28.64
C ALA A 178 -3.27 1.86 28.25
N VAL A 179 -3.79 1.46 27.08
CA VAL A 179 -5.14 1.80 26.63
C VAL A 179 -6.18 1.25 27.59
N ALA A 180 -6.06 0.00 28.03
CA ALA A 180 -6.98 -0.61 28.99
C ALA A 180 -7.00 0.16 30.33
N ALA A 181 -5.83 0.48 30.88
CA ALA A 181 -5.72 1.24 32.13
C ALA A 181 -6.36 2.63 32.03
N ILE A 182 -6.12 3.37 30.95
CA ILE A 182 -6.74 4.67 30.72
C ILE A 182 -8.27 4.56 30.60
N ARG A 183 -8.75 3.51 29.91
CA ARG A 183 -10.20 3.27 29.76
C ARG A 183 -10.88 2.96 31.10
N GLU A 184 -10.24 2.19 31.96
CA GLU A 184 -10.73 1.90 33.30
C GLU A 184 -10.87 3.17 34.13
N GLU A 185 -9.87 4.05 34.09
CA GLU A 185 -9.91 5.36 34.76
C GLU A 185 -11.07 6.24 34.24
N ILE A 186 -11.22 6.36 32.92
CA ILE A 186 -12.30 7.13 32.30
C ILE A 186 -13.68 6.58 32.71
N ASN A 187 -13.82 5.26 32.76
CA ASN A 187 -15.08 4.62 33.14
C ASN A 187 -15.36 4.75 34.64
N ALA A 188 -14.35 4.68 35.51
CA ALA A 188 -14.49 4.90 36.94
C ALA A 188 -15.02 6.32 37.24
N GLN A 189 -14.47 7.32 36.57
CA GLN A 189 -14.92 8.72 36.69
C GLN A 189 -16.39 8.91 36.27
N ARG A 190 -16.84 8.18 35.25
CA ARG A 190 -18.24 8.20 34.79
C ARG A 190 -19.22 7.57 35.76
N ILE A 191 -18.79 6.56 36.51
CA ILE A 191 -19.65 5.85 37.47
C ILE A 191 -19.72 6.61 38.81
N GLY A 192 -18.64 7.27 39.23
CA GLY A 192 -18.59 8.05 40.47
C GLY A 192 -19.31 9.41 40.44
N THR A 193 -19.91 9.78 39.31
CA THR A 193 -20.64 11.06 39.12
C THR A 193 -22.17 10.92 39.12
N VAL A 194 -22.71 9.77 39.55
CA VAL A 194 -24.16 9.51 39.68
C VAL A 194 -24.59 9.54 41.15
#